data_AF-A0A4Q3CBE0-F1
#
_entry.id   AF-A0A4Q3CBE0-F1
#
_cell.length_a   1.000
_cell.length_b   1.000
_cell.length_c   1.000
_cell.angle_alpha   90.00
_cell.angle_beta   90.00
_cell.angle_gamma   90.00
#
_symmetry.space_group_name_H-M   'P 1'
#
loop_
_entity.id
_entity.type
_entity.pdbx_description
1 polymer ?
#
loop_
_entity_poly.entity_id
_entity_poly.type
_entity_poly.pdbx_seq_one_letter_code
_entity_poly.pdbx_strand_id
1 'polypeptide(L)' 'MERPIPSDIVEQWMTHLRLQRTRARDMIWLIEKGATLHDGRDGEPMHDATARWLEEQRQVVADVDRLIGLYDGING' A
#
# COMPACT_ATOMS: atom_id res chain seq x y z
N MET A 1 12.29 -15.27 25.61
CA MET A 1 12.43 -13.85 25.98
C MET A 1 12.03 -13.04 24.75
N GLU A 2 10.79 -12.54 24.72
CA GLU A 2 10.38 -11.59 23.68
C GLU A 2 11.20 -10.31 23.86
N ARG A 3 11.85 -9.84 22.79
CA ARG A 3 12.52 -8.54 22.83
C ARG A 3 11.44 -7.49 22.60
N PRO A 4 11.21 -6.56 23.55
CA PRO A 4 10.30 -5.46 23.32
C PRO A 4 10.82 -4.64 22.13
N ILE A 5 9.95 -4.38 21.16
CA ILE A 5 10.27 -3.49 20.04
C ILE A 5 10.27 -2.06 20.58
N PRO A 6 11.35 -1.28 20.37
CA PRO A 6 11.40 0.13 20.75
C PRO A 6 10.23 0.93 20.15
N SER A 7 9.63 1.82 20.94
CA SER A 7 8.44 2.59 20.51
C SER A 7 8.73 3.51 19.33
N ASP A 8 9.91 4.09 19.24
CA ASP A 8 10.38 4.91 18.12
C ASP A 8 10.41 4.13 16.79
N ILE A 9 10.74 2.84 16.84
CA ILE A 9 10.68 1.96 15.66
C ILE A 9 9.23 1.73 15.24
N VAL A 10 8.31 1.53 16.20
CA VAL A 10 6.89 1.36 15.89
C VAL A 10 6.31 2.62 15.25
N GLU A 11 6.65 3.81 15.76
CA GLU A 11 6.22 5.08 15.16
C GLU A 11 6.74 5.29 13.72
N GLN A 12 7.99 4.93 13.48
CA GLN A 12 8.58 4.97 12.13
C GLN A 12 7.84 4.00 11.19
N TRP A 13 7.56 2.78 11.65
CA TRP A 13 6.78 1.81 10.89
C TRP A 13 5.38 2.33 10.56
N MET A 14 4.69 2.93 11.52
CA MET A 14 3.37 3.52 11.31
C MET A 14 3.39 4.66 10.28
N THR A 15 4.44 5.48 10.30
CA THR A 15 4.65 6.52 9.29
C THR A 15 4.79 5.92 7.89
N HIS A 16 5.58 4.85 7.76
CA HIS A 16 5.77 4.16 6.48
C HIS A 16 4.50 3.49 5.97
N LEU A 17 3.75 2.81 6.85
CA LEU A 17 2.47 2.17 6.49
C LEU A 17 1.46 3.21 5.97
N ARG A 18 1.30 4.33 6.67
CA ARG A 18 0.40 5.42 6.25
C ARG A 18 0.79 5.96 4.87
N LEU A 19 2.08 6.14 4.60
CA LEU A 19 2.57 6.57 3.29
C LEU A 19 2.31 5.53 2.19
N GLN A 20 2.53 4.25 2.48
CA GLN A 20 2.25 3.15 1.55
C GLN A 20 0.77 3.11 1.16
N ARG A 21 -0.13 3.25 2.14
CA ARG A 21 -1.58 3.34 1.91
C ARG A 21 -1.94 4.51 0.99
N THR A 22 -1.37 5.70 1.23
CA THR A 22 -1.62 6.87 0.39
C THR A 22 -1.18 6.60 -1.06
N ARG A 23 0.03 6.08 -1.27
CA ARG A 23 0.53 5.75 -2.60
C ARG A 23 -0.31 4.69 -3.31
N ALA A 24 -0.76 3.66 -2.59
CA ALA A 24 -1.62 2.63 -3.15
C ALA A 24 -2.98 3.21 -3.61
N ARG A 25 -3.56 4.13 -2.81
CA ARG A 25 -4.79 4.84 -3.19
C ARG A 25 -4.62 5.72 -4.42
N ASP A 26 -3.50 6.44 -4.50
CA ASP A 26 -3.19 7.27 -5.67
C ASP A 26 -3.09 6.40 -6.94
N MET A 27 -2.43 5.24 -6.84
CA MET A 27 -2.33 4.29 -7.95
C MET A 27 -3.68 3.70 -8.36
N ILE A 28 -4.53 3.31 -7.40
CA ILE A 28 -5.90 2.86 -7.67
C ILE A 28 -6.65 3.93 -8.44
N TRP A 29 -6.62 5.17 -7.94
CA TRP A 29 -7.31 6.30 -8.57
C TRP A 29 -6.82 6.53 -10.01
N LEU A 30 -5.50 6.52 -10.25
CA LEU A 30 -4.94 6.69 -11.58
C LEU A 30 -5.45 5.63 -12.55
N ILE A 31 -5.42 4.36 -12.15
CA ILE A 31 -5.85 3.24 -12.99
C ILE A 31 -7.36 3.30 -13.27
N GLU A 32 -8.16 3.60 -12.25
CA GLU A 32 -9.62 3.77 -12.40
C GLU A 32 -9.98 4.99 -13.27
N LYS A 33 -9.06 5.95 -13.44
CA LYS A 33 -9.18 7.08 -14.38
C LYS A 33 -8.61 6.79 -15.78
N GLY A 34 -8.14 5.57 -16.03
CA GLY A 34 -7.69 5.12 -17.35
C GLY A 34 -6.17 5.01 -17.52
N ALA A 35 -5.38 5.24 -16.47
CA ALA A 35 -3.95 4.96 -16.53
C ALA A 35 -3.70 3.46 -16.72
N THR A 36 -2.72 3.12 -17.55
CA THR A 36 -2.32 1.73 -17.84
C THR A 36 -0.82 1.59 -17.61
N LEU A 37 -0.39 0.45 -17.06
CA LEU A 37 1.03 0.11 -16.96
C LEU A 37 1.59 -0.17 -18.35
N HIS A 38 2.83 0.24 -18.58
CA HIS A 38 3.53 0.00 -19.83
C HIS A 38 4.78 -0.84 -19.59
N ASP A 39 5.20 -1.60 -20.59
CA ASP A 39 6.34 -2.53 -20.51
C ASP A 39 7.71 -1.87 -20.26
N GLY A 40 7.77 -0.54 -20.36
CA GLY A 40 8.97 0.27 -20.16
C GLY A 40 10.02 0.12 -21.26
N ARG A 41 9.73 -0.64 -22.32
CA ARG A 41 10.62 -0.85 -23.47
C ARG A 41 10.08 -0.15 -24.69
N ASP A 42 8.96 -0.65 -25.19
CA ASP A 42 8.32 -0.16 -26.42
C ASP A 42 7.13 0.76 -26.10
N GLY A 43 6.75 0.85 -24.82
CA GLY A 43 5.60 1.65 -24.39
C GLY A 43 4.29 0.94 -24.70
N GLU A 44 4.30 -0.39 -24.74
CA GLU A 44 3.11 -1.19 -25.00
C GLU A 44 2.24 -1.29 -23.73
N PRO A 45 0.93 -1.01 -23.83
CA PRO A 45 0.02 -1.09 -22.70
C PRO A 45 -0.16 -2.54 -22.22
N MET A 46 0.03 -2.75 -20.92
CA MET A 46 -0.05 -4.06 -20.28
C MET A 46 -1.35 -4.17 -19.46
N HIS A 47 -2.48 -4.42 -20.13
CA HIS A 47 -3.80 -4.45 -19.47
C HIS A 47 -3.92 -5.54 -18.40
N ASP A 48 -3.44 -6.75 -18.65
CA ASP A 48 -3.48 -7.85 -17.66
C ASP A 48 -2.62 -7.53 -16.43
N ALA A 49 -1.44 -6.96 -16.66
CA ALA A 49 -0.55 -6.54 -15.57
C ALA A 49 -1.17 -5.37 -14.78
N THR A 50 -1.85 -4.46 -15.46
CA THR A 50 -2.57 -3.33 -14.84
C THR A 50 -3.72 -3.82 -13.96
N ALA A 51 -4.51 -4.78 -14.43
CA ALA A 51 -5.62 -5.36 -13.66
C ALA A 51 -5.13 -6.09 -12.41
N ARG A 52 -4.06 -6.89 -12.54
CA ARG A 52 -3.42 -7.55 -11.39
C ARG A 52 -2.86 -6.52 -10.40
N TRP A 53 -2.14 -5.51 -10.89
CA TRP A 53 -1.57 -4.48 -10.04
C TRP A 53 -2.64 -3.68 -9.29
N LEU A 54 -3.77 -3.37 -9.94
CA LEU A 54 -4.91 -2.72 -9.30
C LEU A 54 -5.43 -3.54 -8.11
N GLU A 55 -5.56 -4.85 -8.28
CA GLU A 55 -5.99 -5.73 -7.20
C GLU A 55 -4.96 -5.79 -6.06
N GLU A 56 -3.68 -5.87 -6.39
CA GLU A 56 -2.60 -5.82 -5.41
C GLU A 56 -2.63 -4.51 -4.60
N GLN A 57 -2.89 -3.35 -5.24
CA GLN A 57 -2.99 -2.07 -4.52
C GLN A 57 -4.21 -2.03 -3.58
N ARG A 58 -5.34 -2.60 -3.99
CA ARG A 58 -6.53 -2.72 -3.13
C ARG A 58 -6.24 -3.58 -1.90
N GLN A 59 -5.55 -4.70 -2.11
CA GLN A 59 -5.13 -5.56 -1.01
C GLN A 59 -4.16 -4.85 -0.06
N VAL A 60 -3.19 -4.08 -0.58
CA VAL A 60 -2.29 -3.26 0.23
C VAL A 60 -3.08 -2.27 1.11
N VAL A 61 -4.07 -1.57 0.56
CA VAL A 61 -4.90 -0.66 1.35
C VAL A 61 -5.64 -1.40 2.47
N ALA A 62 -6.24 -2.56 2.18
CA ALA A 62 -6.96 -3.36 3.16
C ALA A 62 -6.05 -3.86 4.29
N ASP A 63 -4.86 -4.37 3.95
CA ASP A 63 -3.91 -4.87 4.94
C ASP A 63 -3.33 -3.75 5.81
N VAL A 64 -2.99 -2.60 5.21
CA VAL A 64 -2.50 -1.46 5.98
C VAL A 64 -3.58 -0.91 6.89
N ASP A 65 -4.85 -0.84 6.45
CA ASP A 65 -5.96 -0.41 7.30
C ASP A 65 -6.15 -1.31 8.51
N ARG A 66 -6.02 -2.62 8.32
CA ARG A 66 -6.06 -3.58 9.42
C ARG A 66 -4.90 -3.38 10.40
N LEU A 67 -3.67 -3.18 9.90
CA LEU A 67 -2.49 -2.97 10.76
C LEU A 67 -2.57 -1.67 11.55
N ILE A 68 -3.03 -0.59 10.93
CA ILE A 68 -3.24 0.69 11.60
C ILE A 68 -4.30 0.53 12.69
N GLY A 69 -5.41 -0.14 12.41
CA GLY A 69 -6.46 -0.39 13.39
C GLY A 69 -5.97 -1.21 14.59
N LEU A 70 -5.10 -2.20 14.38
CA LEU A 70 -4.47 -2.95 15.47
C LEU A 70 -3.56 -2.06 16.33
N TYR A 71 -2.74 -1.21 15.71
CA TYR A 71 -1.89 -0.28 16.44
C TYR A 71 -2.72 0.73 17.25
N ASP A 72 -3.76 1.32 16.65
CA ASP A 72 -4.62 2.29 17.34
C ASP A 72 -5.38 1.63 18.51
N GLY A 73 -5.81 0.38 18.36
CA GLY A 73 -6.50 -0.37 19.44
C GLY A 73 -5.59 -0.81 20.59
N ILE A 74 -4.27 -0.88 20.39
CA ILE A 74 -3.29 -1.17 21.44
C ILE A 74 -2.87 0.11 22.18
N ASN A 75 -2.86 1.25 21.49
CA ASN A 75 -2.33 2.52 22.01
C ASN A 75 -3.40 3.56 22.40
N GLY A 76 -4.68 3.26 22.18
CA GLY A 76 -5.84 4.06 22.61
C GLY A 76 -6.39 3.64 23.95
#